data_AF-A0A453IVP5-F1
#
_entry.id   AF-A0A453IVP5-F1
#
_cell.length_a   1.000
_cell.length_b   1.000
_cell.length_c   1.000
_cell.angle_alpha   90.00
_cell.angle_beta   90.00
_cell.angle_gamma   90.00
#
_symmetry.space_group_name_H-M   'P 1'
#
loop_
_entity.id
_entity.type
_entity.pdbx_description
1 polymer ?
#
loop_
_entity_poly.entity_id
_entity_poly.type
_entity_poly.pdbx_seq_one_letter_code
_entity_poly.pdbx_strand_id
1 'polypeptide(L)' 'MHLGNNCMAALVAQGCSEIRWLATKMGAKPTTLSGLSGSGDIMLTCFVNLSRNRNVGLRLGSGEKLGC' A
#
# COMPACT_ATOMS: atom_id res chain seq x y z
N MET A 1 -8.61 -8.98 11.93
CA MET A 1 -7.14 -8.94 12.14
C MET A 1 -6.76 -7.57 12.72
N HIS A 2 -6.44 -7.45 14.01
CA HIS A 2 -6.03 -6.18 14.64
C HIS A 2 -4.50 -6.09 14.72
N LEU A 3 -3.86 -5.94 13.55
CA LEU A 3 -2.43 -5.65 13.48
C LEU A 3 -2.23 -4.17 13.83
N GLY A 4 -1.42 -3.87 14.85
CA GLY A 4 -1.16 -2.51 15.30
C GLY A 4 -0.45 -1.65 14.24
N ASN A 5 -0.42 -0.33 14.46
CA ASN A 5 0.11 0.65 13.50
C ASN A 5 1.53 0.35 13.01
N ASN A 6 2.37 -0.29 13.84
CA ASN A 6 3.74 -0.69 13.47
C ASN A 6 3.76 -1.74 12.35
N CYS A 7 2.87 -2.73 12.40
CA CYS A 7 2.78 -3.76 11.38
C CYS A 7 2.26 -3.15 10.05
N MET A 8 1.30 -2.22 10.14
CA MET A 8 0.84 -1.46 8.98
C MET A 8 1.96 -0.62 8.37
N ALA A 9 2.73 0.10 9.19
CA ALA A 9 3.86 0.90 8.73
C ALA A 9 4.93 0.04 8.04
N ALA A 10 5.25 -1.13 8.59
CA ALA A 10 6.18 -2.07 7.96
C ALA A 10 5.65 -2.58 6.61
N LEU A 11 4.37 -2.95 6.52
CA LEU A 11 3.75 -3.40 5.28
C LEU A 11 3.77 -2.31 4.20
N VAL A 12 3.45 -1.07 4.57
CA VAL A 12 3.48 0.08 3.64
C VAL A 12 4.90 0.37 3.17
N ALA A 13 5.88 0.38 4.09
CA ALA A 13 7.28 0.59 3.75
C ALA A 13 7.80 -0.47 2.78
N GLN A 14 7.41 -1.73 2.97
CA GLN A 14 7.75 -2.82 2.07
C GLN A 14 7.09 -2.65 0.69
N GLY A 15 5.79 -2.34 0.64
CA GLY A 15 5.08 -2.09 -0.63
C GLY A 15 5.68 -0.93 -1.42
N CYS A 16 6.07 0.16 -0.75
CA CYS A 16 6.80 1.27 -1.39
C CYS A 16 8.13 0.82 -2.01
N SER A 17 8.87 -0.05 -1.32
CA SER A 17 10.14 -0.61 -1.82
C SER A 17 9.92 -1.45 -3.08
N GLU A 18 8.89 -2.31 -3.07
CA GLU A 18 8.53 -3.17 -4.22
C GLU A 18 8.10 -2.36 -5.44
N ILE A 19 7.25 -1.34 -5.23
CA ILE A 19 6.84 -0.42 -6.31
C ILE A 19 8.05 0.33 -6.87
N ARG A 20 8.97 0.78 -6.01
CA ARG A 20 10.20 1.45 -6.44
C ARG A 20 11.12 0.55 -7.24
N TRP A 21 11.25 -0.69 -6.83
CA TRP A 21 12.00 -1.69 -7.55
C TRP A 21 11.38 -1.96 -8.93
N LEU A 22 10.07 -2.18 -9.01
CA LEU A 22 9.36 -2.44 -10.26
C LEU A 22 9.47 -1.26 -11.22
N ALA A 23 9.20 -0.03 -10.76
CA ALA A 23 9.29 1.15 -11.60
C ALA A 23 10.71 1.35 -12.15
N THR A 24 11.74 1.10 -11.32
CA THR A 24 13.14 1.16 -11.77
C THR A 24 13.42 0.13 -12.86
N LYS A 25 12.88 -1.10 -12.73
CA LYS A 25 12.98 -2.14 -13.77
C LYS A 25 12.25 -1.76 -15.06
N MET A 26 11.18 -0.98 -14.97
CA MET A 26 10.45 -0.43 -16.11
C MET A 26 11.11 0.82 -16.72
N GLY A 27 12.29 1.23 -16.25
CA GLY A 27 13.04 2.37 -16.78
C GLY A 27 12.73 3.72 -16.12
N ALA A 28 11.93 3.75 -15.06
CA ALA A 28 11.71 4.97 -14.29
C ALA A 28 12.96 5.36 -13.50
N LYS A 29 13.13 6.67 -13.23
CA LYS A 29 14.20 7.15 -12.38
C LYS A 29 13.88 6.83 -10.90
N PRO A 30 14.86 6.44 -10.08
CA PRO A 30 14.61 6.12 -8.67
C PRO A 30 14.04 7.27 -7.82
N THR A 31 14.17 8.51 -8.29
CA THR A 31 13.63 9.73 -7.68
C THR A 31 12.17 10.01 -8.05
N THR A 32 11.66 9.40 -9.13
CA THR A 32 10.28 9.60 -9.63
C THR A 32 9.24 9.21 -8.57
N LEU A 33 9.56 8.23 -7.73
CA LEU A 33 8.64 7.72 -6.70
C LEU A 33 8.84 8.36 -5.33
N SER A 34 9.89 9.17 -5.15
CA SER A 34 10.15 9.89 -3.90
C SER A 34 9.26 11.13 -3.72
N GLY A 35 8.53 11.53 -4.76
CA GLY A 35 7.61 12.68 -4.74
C GLY A 35 6.23 12.34 -4.16
N LEU A 36 5.39 13.39 -4.06
CA LEU A 36 4.04 13.31 -3.49
C LEU A 36 3.12 12.32 -4.22
N SER A 37 3.30 12.17 -5.53
CA SER A 37 2.52 11.23 -6.36
C SER A 37 2.94 9.76 -6.20
N GLY A 38 4.11 9.47 -5.62
CA GLY A 38 4.59 8.11 -5.35
C GLY A 38 4.37 7.73 -3.90
N SER A 39 5.33 8.06 -3.04
CA SER A 39 5.27 7.78 -1.59
C SER A 39 4.05 8.43 -0.91
N GLY A 40 3.65 9.63 -1.34
CA GLY A 40 2.53 10.35 -0.73
C GLY A 40 1.18 9.70 -0.99
N ASP A 41 0.92 9.27 -2.23
CA ASP A 41 -0.33 8.60 -2.61
C ASP A 41 -0.46 7.20 -1.97
N ILE A 42 0.65 6.45 -1.87
CA ILE A 42 0.68 5.15 -1.19
C ILE A 42 0.37 5.33 0.32
N MET A 43 1.01 6.30 0.98
CA MET A 43 0.73 6.57 2.40
C MET A 43 -0.73 7.01 2.60
N LEU A 44 -1.26 7.91 1.76
CA LEU A 44 -2.67 8.32 1.83
C LEU A 44 -3.61 7.12 1.68
N THR A 45 -3.37 6.27 0.68
CA THR A 45 -4.24 5.12 0.36
C THR A 45 -4.19 4.04 1.43
N CYS A 46 -3.04 3.83 2.07
CA CYS A 46 -2.86 2.78 3.08
C CYS A 46 -3.28 3.20 4.49
N PHE A 47 -3.11 4.48 4.85
CA PHE A 47 -3.42 4.97 6.20
C PHE A 47 -4.83 5.59 6.33
N VAL A 48 -5.46 6.02 5.23
CA VAL A 48 -6.80 6.60 5.29
C VAL A 48 -7.87 5.50 5.28
N ASN A 49 -8.73 5.50 6.31
CA ASN A 49 -9.83 4.54 6.48
C ASN A 49 -10.88 4.57 5.33
N LEU A 50 -10.90 5.62 4.50
CA LEU A 50 -11.80 5.78 3.36
C LEU A 50 -11.37 4.96 2.13
N SER A 51 -10.18 4.36 2.14
CA SER A 51 -9.69 3.53 1.03
C SER A 51 -10.55 2.28 0.84
N ARG A 52 -11.23 2.17 -0.31
CA ARG A 52 -12.03 1.00 -0.69
C ARG A 52 -11.21 -0.29 -0.65
N ASN A 53 -9.97 -0.23 -1.15
CA ASN A 53 -9.06 -1.38 -1.17
C ASN A 53 -8.69 -1.84 0.24
N ARG A 54 -8.42 -0.89 1.15
CA ARG A 54 -8.14 -1.22 2.55
C ARG A 54 -9.34 -1.89 3.21
N ASN A 55 -10.54 -1.38 2.96
CA ASN A 55 -11.76 -1.92 3.55
C ASN A 55 -12.03 -3.35 3.04
N VAL A 56 -11.89 -3.59 1.73
CA VAL A 56 -11.97 -4.93 1.14
C VAL A 56 -10.89 -5.87 1.72
N GLY A 57 -9.64 -5.40 1.85
CA GLY A 57 -8.56 -6.17 2.45
C GLY A 57 -8.82 -6.57 3.92
N LEU A 58 -9.43 -5.68 4.71
CA LEU A 58 -9.84 -5.98 6.09
C LEU A 58 -10.95 -7.02 6.16
N ARG A 59 -11.94 -6.93 5.27
CA ARG A 59 -13.04 -7.90 5.16
C ARG A 59 -12.51 -9.28 4.75
N LEU A 60 -11.63 -9.33 3.74
CA LEU A 60 -10.93 -10.56 3.32
C LEU A 60 -10.10 -11.16 4.47
N GLY A 61 -9.29 -10.34 5.15
CA GLY A 61 -8.51 -10.77 6.32
C GLY A 61 -9.36 -11.15 7.54
N SER A 62 -10.66 -10.87 7.51
CA SER A 62 -11.65 -11.30 8.52
C SER A 62 -12.43 -12.54 8.07
N GLY A 63 -12.11 -13.12 6.91
CA GLY A 63 -12.69 -14.36 6.40
C GLY A 63 -13.83 -14.18 5.40
N GLU A 64 -14.17 -12.96 5.02
CA GLU A 64 -15.17 -12.73 3.96
C GLU A 64 -14.61 -13.14 2.59
N LYS A 65 -15.45 -13.75 1.75
CA LYS A 65 -15.10 -14.08 0.36
C LYS A 65 -15.40 -12.91 -0.56
N LEU A 66 -14.58 -12.70 -1.58
CA LEU A 66 -14.93 -11.80 -2.67
C LEU A 66 -16.21 -12.32 -3.34
N GLY A 67 -17.18 -11.42 -3.52
CA GLY A 67 -18.41 -11.75 -4.25
C GLY A 67 -18.05 -12.24 -5.66
N CYS A 68 -18.70 -13.32 -6.08
CA CYS A 68 -18.60 -13.87 -7.43
C CYS A 68 -19.29 -12.97 -8.46
#